data_AF-A0A0C9YEX9-F1
#
_entry.id   AF-A0A0C9YEX9-F1
#
_cell.length_a   1.000
_cell.length_b   1.000
_cell.length_c   1.000
_cell.angle_alpha   90.00
_cell.angle_beta   90.00
_cell.angle_gamma   90.00
#
_symmetry.space_group_name_H-M   'P 1'
#
loop_
_entity.id
_entity.type
_entity.pdbx_description
1 polymer ?
#
loop_
_entity_poly.entity_id
_entity_poly.type
_entity_poly.pdbx_seq_one_letter_code
_entity_poly.pdbx_strand_id
1 'polypeptide(L)'
;MSQHAISNHDLAHAYVLLCSWGREFELIYYQLRQDWLHFIRPCVHQVLHLVTEAMHKGPPICYAQWTMERTIGNLGQEIRQPSKPYENLAEERVRRCRVNALLAVMPELDDGIKGHPMGSVDLGEGYILLRKRDKQPWLPTRVEAHIIGEFIEKLKSGMQLRISRNVKFTYDGRERFGEVQYFTRLAMDAMTEEGADEAWWFEDIALIHLYSLPDEALLKISSHMFVLSKLLGEFVVMHVKSIKSMVGMIPHCLQHPSEDRFFLMEKPGLDISQIGLPYSVYQDNNDLDADIE
;
A
#
# COMPACT_ATOMS: atom_id res chain seq x y z
N MET A 1 28.46 8.19 -6.40
CA MET A 1 28.34 7.02 -7.30
C MET A 1 26.99 6.36 -7.03
N SER A 2 25.94 6.77 -7.72
CA SER A 2 24.65 6.06 -7.66
C SER A 2 24.25 5.73 -9.10
N GLN A 3 24.16 4.44 -9.40
CA GLN A 3 23.61 3.99 -10.66
C GLN A 3 22.11 4.30 -10.66
N HIS A 4 21.66 5.19 -11.56
CA HIS A 4 20.28 5.69 -11.59
C HIS A 4 19.32 4.76 -12.34
N ALA A 5 19.83 3.72 -13.00
CA ALA A 5 19.04 2.72 -13.70
C ALA A 5 19.65 1.33 -13.50
N ILE A 6 18.86 0.42 -12.94
CA ILE A 6 19.23 -0.99 -12.77
C ILE A 6 18.42 -1.77 -13.80
N SER A 7 19.07 -2.43 -14.76
CA SER A 7 18.37 -3.24 -15.76
C SER A 7 18.00 -4.62 -15.20
N ASN A 8 17.02 -5.28 -15.81
CA ASN A 8 16.69 -6.68 -15.47
C ASN A 8 17.87 -7.63 -15.69
N HIS A 9 18.72 -7.34 -16.69
CA HIS A 9 19.94 -8.11 -16.92
C HIS A 9 20.92 -7.95 -15.76
N ASP A 10 21.09 -6.72 -15.26
CA ASP A 10 21.96 -6.45 -14.10
C ASP A 10 21.44 -7.13 -12.84
N LEU A 11 20.12 -7.14 -12.61
CA LEU A 11 19.50 -7.85 -11.49
C LEU A 11 19.73 -9.35 -11.59
N ALA A 12 19.51 -9.96 -12.76
CA ALA A 12 19.74 -11.38 -12.98
C ALA A 12 21.21 -11.76 -12.76
N HIS A 13 22.13 -10.95 -13.27
CA HIS A 13 23.57 -11.15 -13.08
C HIS A 13 23.97 -10.99 -11.61
N ALA A 14 23.49 -9.95 -10.93
CA ALA A 14 23.73 -9.74 -9.51
C ALA A 14 23.17 -10.87 -8.65
N TYR A 15 22.00 -11.42 -9.00
CA TYR A 15 21.42 -12.56 -8.29
C TYR A 15 22.36 -13.76 -8.29
N VAL A 16 22.90 -14.12 -9.47
CA VAL A 16 23.86 -15.22 -9.61
C VAL A 16 25.11 -14.98 -8.76
N LEU A 17 25.67 -13.77 -8.81
CA LEU A 17 26.86 -13.42 -8.03
C LEU A 17 26.61 -13.50 -6.52
N LEU A 18 25.49 -12.96 -6.04
CA LEU A 18 25.16 -12.97 -4.60
C LEU A 18 24.83 -14.37 -4.09
N CYS A 19 24.17 -15.20 -4.90
CA CYS A 19 23.96 -16.61 -4.57
C CYS A 19 25.28 -17.40 -4.53
N SER A 20 26.18 -17.16 -5.50
CA SER A 20 27.51 -17.78 -5.52
C SER A 20 28.31 -17.39 -4.28
N TRP A 21 28.33 -16.09 -3.96
CA TRP A 21 28.96 -15.58 -2.75
C TRP A 21 28.38 -16.22 -1.49
N GLY A 22 27.04 -16.29 -1.39
CA GLY A 22 26.37 -16.93 -0.25
C GLY A 22 26.79 -18.38 -0.06
N ARG A 23 26.87 -19.13 -1.15
CA ARG A 23 27.31 -20.52 -1.15
C ARG A 23 28.77 -20.67 -0.70
N GLU A 24 29.66 -19.84 -1.22
CA GLU A 24 31.07 -19.83 -0.83
C GLU A 24 31.25 -19.45 0.64
N PHE A 25 30.52 -18.44 1.08
CA PHE A 25 30.51 -17.99 2.47
C PHE A 25 30.02 -19.11 3.41
N GLU A 26 28.94 -19.80 3.04
CA GLU A 26 28.45 -20.97 3.79
C GLU A 26 29.48 -22.10 3.87
N LEU A 27 30.20 -22.39 2.78
CA LEU A 27 31.22 -23.43 2.74
C LEU A 27 32.43 -23.09 3.60
N ILE A 28 32.91 -21.85 3.55
CA ILE A 28 34.12 -21.41 4.27
C ILE A 28 33.85 -21.28 5.77
N TYR A 29 32.73 -20.65 6.14
CA TYR A 29 32.48 -20.27 7.54
C TYR A 29 31.57 -21.23 8.29
N TYR A 30 30.57 -21.82 7.63
CA TYR A 30 29.58 -22.68 8.28
C TYR A 30 29.75 -24.16 7.97
N GLN A 31 30.48 -24.48 6.90
CA GLN A 31 30.63 -25.85 6.39
C GLN A 31 29.27 -26.53 6.17
N LEU A 32 28.23 -25.74 5.86
CA LEU A 32 26.84 -26.18 5.76
C LEU A 32 26.28 -26.87 7.02
N ARG A 33 26.85 -26.55 8.20
CA ARG A 33 26.42 -27.11 9.47
C ARG A 33 25.35 -26.27 10.14
N GLN A 34 24.20 -26.90 10.39
CA GLN A 34 23.02 -26.24 10.96
C GLN A 34 23.28 -25.70 12.38
N ASP A 35 24.09 -26.39 13.18
CA ASP A 35 24.46 -25.96 14.53
C ASP A 35 25.21 -24.63 14.55
N TRP A 36 25.76 -24.16 13.42
CA TRP A 36 26.52 -22.91 13.33
C TRP A 36 25.70 -21.72 12.82
N LEU A 37 24.42 -21.93 12.50
CA LEU A 37 23.52 -20.86 12.02
C LEU A 37 23.40 -19.69 13.01
N HIS A 38 23.58 -19.90 14.31
CA HIS A 38 23.50 -18.85 15.31
C HIS A 38 24.68 -17.86 15.28
N PHE A 39 25.78 -18.20 14.60
CA PHE A 39 26.91 -17.29 14.39
C PHE A 39 26.69 -16.33 13.21
N ILE A 40 25.64 -16.53 12.41
CA ILE A 40 25.35 -15.70 11.24
C ILE A 40 24.69 -14.40 11.68
N ARG A 41 25.31 -13.28 11.32
CA ARG A 41 24.64 -11.98 11.49
C ARG A 41 23.50 -11.86 10.48
N PRO A 42 22.32 -11.35 10.87
CA PRO A 42 21.19 -11.14 9.95
C PRO A 42 21.56 -10.34 8.70
N CYS A 43 22.52 -9.41 8.79
CA CYS A 43 22.99 -8.62 7.66
C CYS A 43 23.59 -9.47 6.52
N VAL A 44 24.19 -10.63 6.83
CA VAL A 44 24.73 -11.56 5.82
C VAL A 44 23.58 -12.22 5.07
N HIS A 45 22.55 -12.68 5.78
CA HIS A 45 21.38 -13.29 5.17
C HIS A 45 20.60 -12.29 4.30
N GLN A 46 20.53 -11.02 4.73
CA GLN A 46 19.85 -9.98 3.96
C GLN A 46 20.44 -9.80 2.56
N VAL A 47 21.76 -10.01 2.38
CA VAL A 47 22.43 -9.85 1.07
C VAL A 47 21.81 -10.76 0.02
N LEU A 48 21.39 -11.97 0.39
CA LEU A 48 20.77 -12.93 -0.53
C LEU A 48 19.40 -12.49 -1.02
N HIS A 49 18.74 -11.62 -0.26
CA HIS A 49 17.41 -11.10 -0.59
C HIS A 49 17.44 -9.76 -1.31
N LEU A 50 18.60 -9.09 -1.42
CA LEU A 50 18.66 -7.73 -1.97
C LEU A 50 18.10 -7.63 -3.39
N VAL A 51 18.36 -8.61 -4.25
CA VAL A 51 17.89 -8.59 -5.64
C VAL A 51 16.39 -8.85 -5.73
N THR A 52 15.89 -9.86 -5.02
CA THR A 52 14.46 -10.16 -4.99
C THR A 52 13.70 -9.00 -4.38
N GLU A 53 14.19 -8.41 -3.29
CA GLU A 53 13.60 -7.20 -2.72
C GLU A 53 13.66 -6.01 -3.67
N ALA A 54 14.77 -5.81 -4.40
CA ALA A 54 14.87 -4.74 -5.39
C ALA A 54 13.85 -4.88 -6.53
N MET A 55 13.55 -6.11 -6.95
CA MET A 55 12.51 -6.37 -7.95
C MET A 55 11.10 -6.05 -7.44
N HIS A 56 10.80 -6.39 -6.19
CA HIS A 56 9.45 -6.23 -5.64
C HIS A 56 9.18 -4.84 -5.04
N LYS A 57 10.18 -4.25 -4.36
CA LYS A 57 10.05 -3.02 -3.56
C LYS A 57 10.85 -1.85 -4.13
N GLY A 58 11.63 -2.08 -5.18
CA GLY A 58 12.63 -1.13 -5.68
C GLY A 58 13.91 -1.14 -4.85
N PRO A 59 14.92 -0.34 -5.23
CA PRO A 59 16.23 -0.34 -4.58
C PRO A 59 16.17 -0.10 -3.06
N PRO A 60 17.03 -0.76 -2.24
CA PRO A 60 17.07 -0.59 -0.78
C PRO A 60 17.18 0.86 -0.31
N ILE A 61 17.85 1.71 -1.09
CA ILE A 61 17.95 3.14 -0.80
C ILE A 61 16.57 3.82 -0.75
N CYS A 62 15.63 3.37 -1.58
CA CYS A 62 14.30 3.97 -1.71
C CYS A 62 13.35 3.53 -0.59
N TYR A 63 13.35 2.26 -0.19
CA TYR A 63 12.37 1.74 0.76
C TYR A 63 12.91 1.59 2.19
N ALA A 64 14.20 1.31 2.37
CA ALA A 64 14.80 1.13 3.69
C ALA A 64 15.57 2.38 4.12
N GLN A 65 16.57 2.81 3.33
CA GLN A 65 17.43 3.92 3.73
C GLN A 65 16.63 5.22 3.87
N TRP A 66 15.82 5.58 2.87
CA TRP A 66 14.99 6.78 2.97
C TRP A 66 14.02 6.74 4.16
N THR A 67 13.38 5.59 4.40
CA THR A 67 12.47 5.42 5.56
C THR A 67 13.23 5.54 6.88
N MET A 68 14.42 4.96 6.98
CA MET A 68 15.27 5.06 8.16
C MET A 68 15.78 6.49 8.37
N GLU A 69 16.31 7.14 7.33
CA GLU A 69 16.77 8.54 7.39
C GLU A 69 15.64 9.48 7.76
N ARG A 70 14.43 9.27 7.23
CA ARG A 70 13.25 10.05 7.59
C ARG A 70 12.81 9.79 9.02
N THR A 71 12.89 8.55 9.49
CA THR A 71 12.64 8.20 10.90
C THR A 71 13.68 8.86 11.81
N ILE A 72 14.96 8.85 11.43
CA ILE A 72 16.04 9.52 12.15
C ILE A 72 15.80 11.03 12.19
N GLY A 73 15.43 11.65 11.07
CA GLY A 73 15.11 13.07 11.00
C GLY A 73 13.92 13.44 11.90
N ASN A 74 12.87 12.63 11.89
CA ASN A 74 11.71 12.81 12.76
C ASN A 74 12.10 12.70 14.25
N LEU A 75 12.76 11.61 14.64
CA LEU A 75 13.21 11.44 16.03
C LEU A 75 14.20 12.55 16.44
N GLY A 76 15.08 12.97 15.54
CA GLY A 76 16.03 14.06 15.77
C GLY A 76 15.33 15.40 16.06
N GLN A 77 14.17 15.65 15.47
CA GLN A 77 13.38 16.86 15.74
C GLN A 77 12.80 16.88 17.17
N GLU A 78 12.65 15.74 17.83
CA GLU A 78 12.10 15.61 19.18
C GLU A 78 13.18 15.51 20.25
N ILE A 79 14.30 14.83 19.95
CA ILE A 79 15.36 14.58 20.93
C ILE A 79 15.95 15.88 21.50
N ARG A 80 15.90 17.02 20.79
CA ARG A 80 16.29 18.43 21.18
C ARG A 80 17.01 18.65 22.53
N GLN A 81 18.00 17.81 22.85
CA GLN A 81 18.71 17.80 24.12
C GLN A 81 20.16 17.35 23.83
N PRO A 82 21.13 18.25 23.96
CA PRO A 82 22.52 17.95 23.59
C PRO A 82 23.25 17.06 24.62
N SER A 83 22.72 16.90 25.84
CA SER A 83 23.43 16.23 26.94
C SER A 83 23.07 14.75 27.12
N LYS A 84 21.80 14.37 26.96
CA LYS A 84 21.32 12.98 27.19
C LYS A 84 20.34 12.51 26.10
N PRO A 85 20.80 12.37 24.86
CA PRO A 85 19.93 12.10 23.73
C PRO A 85 19.18 10.75 23.83
N TYR A 86 19.81 9.72 24.38
CA TYR A 86 19.20 8.39 24.49
C TYR A 86 18.14 8.31 25.60
N GLU A 87 18.37 8.98 26.73
CA GLU A 87 17.39 9.04 27.84
C GLU A 87 16.16 9.82 27.37
N ASN A 88 16.35 10.95 26.69
CA ASN A 88 15.24 11.71 26.12
C ASN A 88 14.50 10.95 25.03
N LEU A 89 15.22 10.25 24.14
CA LEU A 89 14.58 9.40 23.12
C LEU A 89 13.72 8.30 23.75
N ALA A 90 14.16 7.70 24.86
CA ALA A 90 13.38 6.69 25.57
C ALA A 90 12.10 7.28 26.17
N GLU A 91 12.19 8.45 26.82
CA GLU A 91 11.03 9.17 27.37
C GLU A 91 10.05 9.60 26.27
N GLU A 92 10.54 10.13 25.16
CA GLU A 92 9.69 10.52 24.03
C GLU A 92 8.99 9.31 23.39
N ARG A 93 9.68 8.16 23.28
CA ARG A 93 9.03 6.90 22.87
C ARG A 93 7.92 6.50 23.82
N VAL A 94 8.15 6.55 25.14
CA VAL A 94 7.12 6.25 26.15
C VAL A 94 5.94 7.21 26.03
N ARG A 95 6.21 8.50 25.82
CA ARG A 95 5.19 9.52 25.60
C ARG A 95 4.35 9.23 24.34
N ARG A 96 4.98 8.96 23.21
CA ARG A 96 4.30 8.55 21.96
C ARG A 96 3.46 7.29 22.16
N CYS A 97 3.98 6.27 22.83
CA CYS A 97 3.22 5.06 23.14
C CYS A 97 1.98 5.36 24.00
N ARG A 98 2.09 6.24 25.00
CA ARG A 98 0.97 6.66 25.84
C ARG A 98 -0.09 7.43 25.04
N VAL A 99 0.35 8.37 24.19
CA VAL A 99 -0.55 9.13 23.30
C VAL A 99 -1.26 8.17 22.33
N ASN A 100 -0.53 7.28 21.65
CA ASN A 100 -1.13 6.29 20.76
C ASN A 100 -2.09 5.35 21.50
N ALA A 101 -1.77 4.92 22.72
CA ALA A 101 -2.67 4.11 23.52
C ALA A 101 -3.95 4.88 23.88
N LEU A 102 -3.84 6.17 24.23
CA LEU A 102 -5.00 7.02 24.50
C LEU A 102 -5.84 7.26 23.24
N LEU A 103 -5.23 7.55 22.10
CA LEU A 103 -5.93 7.74 20.82
C LEU A 103 -6.60 6.44 20.34
N ALA A 104 -5.98 5.29 20.58
CA ALA A 104 -6.58 3.99 20.26
C ALA A 104 -7.81 3.69 21.12
N VAL A 105 -7.82 4.12 22.39
CA VAL A 105 -8.95 3.93 23.32
C VAL A 105 -10.01 5.03 23.16
N MET A 106 -9.59 6.24 22.81
CA MET A 106 -10.41 7.45 22.68
C MET A 106 -10.08 8.20 21.37
N PRO A 107 -10.57 7.72 20.22
CA PRO A 107 -10.28 8.34 18.91
C PRO A 107 -10.76 9.80 18.81
N GLU A 108 -11.75 10.18 19.62
CA GLU A 108 -12.31 11.55 19.68
C GLU A 108 -11.28 12.61 20.14
N LEU A 109 -10.19 12.18 20.78
CA LEU A 109 -9.08 13.07 21.18
C LEU A 109 -8.10 13.36 20.04
N ASP A 110 -8.24 12.70 18.88
CA ASP A 110 -7.39 13.00 17.73
C ASP A 110 -7.85 14.30 17.06
N ASP A 111 -7.12 15.39 17.32
CA ASP A 111 -7.33 16.67 16.62
C ASP A 111 -6.98 16.58 15.11
N GLY A 112 -6.37 15.47 14.67
CA GLY A 112 -6.07 15.14 13.29
C GLY A 112 -5.11 16.12 12.60
N ILE A 113 -4.70 15.79 11.38
CA ILE A 113 -4.15 16.78 10.46
C ILE A 113 -5.34 17.61 9.95
N LYS A 114 -5.42 18.88 10.36
CA LYS A 114 -6.47 19.80 9.90
C LYS A 114 -6.31 20.05 8.40
N GLY A 115 -7.33 19.65 7.63
CA GLY A 115 -7.44 19.89 6.19
C GLY A 115 -7.13 18.66 5.34
N HIS A 116 -7.79 18.59 4.17
CA HIS A 116 -7.53 17.51 3.22
C HIS A 116 -6.24 17.74 2.43
N PRO A 117 -5.55 16.68 1.98
CA PRO A 117 -4.35 16.81 1.15
C PRO A 117 -4.61 17.66 -0.09
N MET A 118 -3.65 18.50 -0.50
CA MET A 118 -3.84 19.39 -1.66
C MET A 118 -4.27 18.62 -2.93
N GLY A 119 -5.39 19.05 -3.51
CA GLY A 119 -5.98 18.43 -4.71
C GLY A 119 -6.82 17.18 -4.44
N SER A 120 -7.12 16.86 -3.18
CA SER A 120 -8.13 15.85 -2.86
C SER A 120 -9.55 16.40 -3.00
N VAL A 121 -10.51 15.52 -3.24
CA VAL A 121 -11.93 15.86 -3.31
C VAL A 121 -12.67 15.19 -2.15
N ASP A 122 -13.41 15.96 -1.37
CA ASP A 122 -14.30 15.41 -0.34
C ASP A 122 -15.49 14.70 -1.00
N LEU A 123 -15.77 13.48 -0.57
CA LEU A 123 -16.87 12.65 -1.04
C LEU A 123 -18.07 12.66 -0.08
N GLY A 124 -17.95 13.37 1.05
CA GLY A 124 -18.89 13.31 2.16
C GLY A 124 -18.76 12.02 2.97
N GLU A 125 -19.47 11.97 4.11
CA GLU A 125 -19.50 10.80 5.01
C GLU A 125 -18.11 10.32 5.48
N GLY A 126 -17.13 11.22 5.53
CA GLY A 126 -15.76 10.92 5.95
C GLY A 126 -14.87 10.28 4.87
N TYR A 127 -15.35 10.18 3.62
CA TYR A 127 -14.56 9.67 2.50
C TYR A 127 -13.89 10.80 1.72
N ILE A 128 -12.61 10.63 1.36
CA ILE A 128 -11.83 11.61 0.60
C ILE A 128 -11.14 10.93 -0.58
N LEU A 129 -11.34 11.46 -1.79
CA LEU A 129 -10.67 11.02 -3.00
C LEU A 129 -9.32 11.73 -3.14
N LEU A 130 -8.23 10.96 -3.16
CA LEU A 130 -6.87 11.50 -3.31
C LEU A 130 -6.46 11.57 -4.78
N ARG A 131 -5.73 12.63 -5.16
CA ARG A 131 -5.22 12.81 -6.53
C ARG A 131 -4.21 11.73 -6.90
N LYS A 132 -4.32 11.21 -8.13
CA LYS A 132 -3.32 10.31 -8.74
C LYS A 132 -1.95 11.01 -8.81
N ARG A 133 -0.90 10.33 -8.34
CA ARG A 133 0.51 10.72 -8.54
C ARG A 133 1.28 9.53 -9.12
N ASP A 134 1.09 9.30 -10.42
CA ASP A 134 1.91 8.32 -11.14
C ASP A 134 2.89 9.06 -12.05
N LYS A 135 4.17 8.65 -12.00
CA LYS A 135 5.23 9.21 -12.85
C LYS A 135 5.17 8.70 -14.29
N GLN A 136 4.44 7.62 -14.56
CA GLN A 136 4.31 7.02 -15.89
C GLN A 136 2.83 6.72 -16.21
N PRO A 137 2.39 6.93 -17.46
CA PRO A 137 1.10 6.47 -17.92
C PRO A 137 1.08 4.94 -17.99
N TRP A 138 -0.01 4.34 -17.52
CA TRP A 138 -0.25 2.90 -17.56
C TRP A 138 -1.56 2.63 -18.33
N LEU A 139 -1.61 1.52 -19.08
CA LEU A 139 -2.71 1.14 -19.97
C LEU A 139 -3.33 -0.20 -19.51
N PRO A 140 -4.68 -0.30 -19.42
CA PRO A 140 -5.36 -1.53 -19.04
C PRO A 140 -5.13 -2.72 -19.97
N THR A 141 -5.06 -3.92 -19.38
CA THR A 141 -4.94 -5.20 -20.10
C THR A 141 -6.23 -5.53 -20.85
N ARG A 142 -6.20 -6.34 -21.92
CA ARG A 142 -7.36 -6.63 -22.79
C ARG A 142 -8.70 -6.93 -22.09
N VAL A 143 -8.70 -7.72 -21.00
CA VAL A 143 -9.94 -8.08 -20.27
C VAL A 143 -10.45 -6.88 -19.47
N GLU A 144 -9.56 -6.21 -18.74
CA GLU A 144 -9.88 -4.99 -18.00
C GLU A 144 -10.33 -3.88 -18.95
N ALA A 145 -9.62 -3.69 -20.06
CA ALA A 145 -9.94 -2.73 -21.10
C ALA A 145 -11.29 -3.03 -21.77
N HIS A 146 -11.67 -4.31 -21.91
CA HIS A 146 -12.98 -4.69 -22.44
C HIS A 146 -14.10 -4.44 -21.44
N ILE A 147 -13.92 -4.77 -20.17
CA ILE A 147 -14.94 -4.51 -19.12
C ILE A 147 -15.07 -3.01 -18.86
N ILE A 148 -13.95 -2.31 -18.76
CA ILE A 148 -13.91 -0.84 -18.72
C ILE A 148 -14.53 -0.27 -20.00
N GLY A 149 -14.25 -0.86 -21.15
CA GLY A 149 -14.83 -0.49 -22.45
C GLY A 149 -16.35 -0.66 -22.51
N GLU A 150 -16.90 -1.83 -22.17
CA GLU A 150 -18.35 -2.08 -22.11
C GLU A 150 -19.04 -1.17 -21.08
N PHE A 151 -18.36 -0.89 -19.97
CA PHE A 151 -18.87 0.01 -18.94
C PHE A 151 -18.83 1.49 -19.37
N ILE A 152 -17.76 1.92 -20.06
CA ILE A 152 -17.62 3.26 -20.66
C ILE A 152 -18.54 3.43 -21.90
N GLU A 153 -18.75 2.39 -22.70
CA GLU A 153 -19.70 2.43 -23.82
C GLU A 153 -21.14 2.57 -23.31
N LYS A 154 -21.43 2.03 -22.12
CA LYS A 154 -22.70 2.30 -21.41
C LYS A 154 -22.75 3.70 -20.80
N LEU A 155 -21.62 4.37 -20.55
CA LEU A 155 -21.51 5.62 -19.79
C LEU A 155 -20.41 6.53 -20.38
N LYS A 156 -20.81 7.48 -21.24
CA LYS A 156 -19.88 8.39 -21.94
C LYS A 156 -19.13 9.31 -20.97
N SER A 157 -17.81 9.10 -20.82
CA SER A 157 -16.72 10.10 -20.60
C SER A 157 -15.73 9.83 -19.42
N GLY A 158 -14.43 9.86 -19.76
CA GLY A 158 -13.27 10.40 -19.00
C GLY A 158 -12.95 9.94 -17.57
N MET A 159 -12.06 8.95 -17.40
CA MET A 159 -11.64 8.44 -16.07
C MET A 159 -10.16 8.72 -15.71
N GLN A 160 -9.91 9.02 -14.44
CA GLN A 160 -8.60 8.97 -13.79
C GLN A 160 -8.56 7.77 -12.84
N LEU A 161 -7.61 6.84 -13.03
CA LEU A 161 -7.55 5.53 -12.36
C LEU A 161 -6.39 5.42 -11.36
N ARG A 162 -6.63 4.85 -10.16
CA ARG A 162 -5.67 4.62 -9.05
C ARG A 162 -5.39 3.13 -8.79
N ILE A 163 -4.18 2.82 -8.30
CA ILE A 163 -3.61 1.47 -8.03
C ILE A 163 -4.31 0.66 -6.92
N SER A 164 -4.15 -0.66 -7.08
CA SER A 164 -4.78 -1.77 -6.40
C SER A 164 -4.58 -1.90 -4.89
N ARG A 165 -5.68 -2.34 -4.24
CA ARG A 165 -5.82 -2.59 -2.80
C ARG A 165 -6.79 -3.75 -2.58
N ASN A 166 -6.41 -4.74 -1.78
CA ASN A 166 -7.32 -5.81 -1.36
C ASN A 166 -8.33 -5.29 -0.34
N VAL A 167 -9.61 -5.54 -0.60
CA VAL A 167 -10.73 -5.00 0.18
C VAL A 167 -11.76 -6.08 0.54
N LYS A 168 -12.44 -5.83 1.66
CA LYS A 168 -13.68 -6.50 2.08
C LYS A 168 -14.83 -5.55 1.79
N PHE A 169 -15.87 -6.04 1.10
CA PHE A 169 -17.00 -5.22 0.67
C PHE A 169 -18.30 -6.02 0.69
N THR A 170 -19.43 -5.30 0.64
CA THR A 170 -20.76 -5.91 0.57
C THR A 170 -21.18 -6.05 -0.89
N TYR A 171 -21.56 -7.25 -1.31
CA TYR A 171 -22.07 -7.54 -2.65
C TYR A 171 -23.24 -8.52 -2.54
N ASP A 172 -24.40 -8.14 -3.08
CA ASP A 172 -25.64 -8.94 -3.03
C ASP A 172 -26.00 -9.41 -1.60
N GLY A 173 -25.89 -8.48 -0.63
CA GLY A 173 -26.16 -8.74 0.78
C GLY A 173 -25.13 -9.62 1.51
N ARG A 174 -24.04 -10.03 0.86
CA ARG A 174 -22.99 -10.90 1.44
C ARG A 174 -21.64 -10.19 1.48
N GLU A 175 -20.79 -10.59 2.41
CA GLU A 175 -19.40 -10.13 2.45
C GLU A 175 -18.57 -10.87 1.39
N ARG A 176 -17.84 -10.11 0.59
CA ARG A 176 -16.92 -10.60 -0.43
C ARG A 176 -15.55 -9.96 -0.26
N PHE A 177 -14.55 -10.61 -0.84
CA PHE A 177 -13.19 -10.11 -0.91
C PHE A 177 -12.81 -9.89 -2.36
N GLY A 178 -12.02 -8.86 -2.63
CA GLY A 178 -11.57 -8.55 -3.97
C GLY A 178 -10.39 -7.62 -3.97
N GLU A 179 -9.63 -7.67 -5.05
CA GLU A 179 -8.58 -6.72 -5.34
C GLU A 179 -9.20 -5.56 -6.11
N VAL A 180 -9.29 -4.37 -5.51
CA VAL A 180 -9.67 -3.17 -6.26
C VAL A 180 -8.62 -2.96 -7.33
N GLN A 181 -8.99 -2.95 -8.61
CA GLN A 181 -8.07 -2.59 -9.68
C GLN A 181 -8.00 -1.07 -9.83
N TYR A 182 -9.18 -0.42 -9.81
CA TYR A 182 -9.29 1.03 -9.98
C TYR A 182 -10.33 1.65 -9.06
N PHE A 183 -10.00 2.83 -8.53
CA PHE A 183 -10.98 3.80 -8.08
C PHE A 183 -11.18 4.84 -9.17
N THR A 184 -12.42 5.24 -9.42
CA THR A 184 -12.71 6.34 -10.34
C THR A 184 -13.93 7.12 -9.94
N ARG A 185 -14.09 8.25 -10.63
CA ARG A 185 -15.29 9.07 -10.60
C ARG A 185 -15.87 9.12 -12.01
N LEU A 186 -17.14 8.77 -12.14
CA LEU A 186 -17.86 8.83 -13.41
C LEU A 186 -18.72 10.07 -13.45
N ALA A 187 -18.60 10.84 -14.53
CA ALA A 187 -19.56 11.88 -14.84
C ALA A 187 -20.78 11.23 -15.48
N MET A 188 -21.95 11.48 -14.92
CA MET A 188 -23.23 11.00 -15.41
C MET A 188 -24.04 12.19 -15.90
N ASP A 189 -24.62 12.04 -17.08
CA ASP A 189 -25.49 13.05 -17.65
C ASP A 189 -26.79 13.13 -16.83
N ALA A 190 -27.16 14.34 -16.41
CA ALA A 190 -28.48 14.55 -15.84
C ALA A 190 -29.47 14.53 -17.00
N MET A 191 -30.29 13.49 -17.06
CA MET A 191 -31.46 13.45 -17.94
C MET A 191 -32.45 14.52 -17.47
N THR A 192 -32.18 15.78 -17.80
CA THR A 192 -33.11 16.88 -17.61
C THR A 192 -33.80 17.12 -18.94
N GLU A 193 -35.12 16.96 -18.93
CA GLU A 193 -35.99 17.40 -20.00
C GLU A 193 -35.65 18.86 -20.37
N GLU A 194 -35.72 19.13 -21.67
CA GLU A 194 -35.26 20.33 -22.38
C GLU A 194 -35.28 21.62 -21.54
N GLY A 195 -34.08 22.13 -21.17
CA GLY A 195 -33.89 23.53 -20.79
C GLY A 195 -33.24 23.85 -19.46
N ALA A 196 -32.73 22.89 -18.69
CA ALA A 196 -31.89 23.17 -17.52
C ALA A 196 -30.40 22.98 -17.86
N ASP A 197 -29.54 23.84 -17.30
CA ASP A 197 -28.06 23.74 -17.39
C ASP A 197 -27.60 22.29 -17.26
N GLU A 198 -26.66 21.86 -18.12
CA GLU A 198 -26.04 20.52 -18.14
C GLU A 198 -25.37 20.21 -16.78
N ALA A 199 -26.17 19.77 -15.81
CA ALA A 199 -25.73 19.49 -14.46
C ALA A 199 -25.20 18.05 -14.39
N TRP A 200 -23.91 17.87 -14.58
CA TRP A 200 -23.26 16.57 -14.36
C TRP A 200 -23.37 16.17 -12.89
N TRP A 201 -23.81 14.94 -12.63
CA TRP A 201 -23.66 14.32 -11.31
C TRP A 201 -22.55 13.28 -11.36
N PHE A 202 -21.86 13.09 -10.25
CA PHE A 202 -20.68 12.24 -10.19
C PHE A 202 -20.91 11.03 -9.31
N GLU A 203 -20.52 9.86 -9.81
CA GLU A 203 -20.54 8.61 -9.05
C GLU A 203 -19.14 8.10 -8.77
N ASP A 204 -18.88 7.79 -7.50
CA ASP A 204 -17.60 7.32 -7.04
C ASP A 204 -17.63 5.79 -6.95
N ILE A 205 -16.95 5.14 -7.89
CA ILE A 205 -16.96 3.69 -8.06
C ILE A 205 -15.58 3.06 -7.95
N ALA A 206 -15.57 1.76 -7.66
CA ALA A 206 -14.41 0.89 -7.67
C ALA A 206 -14.64 -0.30 -8.61
N LEU A 207 -13.66 -0.57 -9.48
CA LEU A 207 -13.57 -1.83 -10.23
C LEU A 207 -12.83 -2.84 -9.37
N ILE A 208 -13.44 -3.99 -9.08
CA ILE A 208 -12.92 -4.98 -8.13
C ILE A 208 -12.79 -6.33 -8.84
N HIS A 209 -11.59 -6.90 -8.83
CA HIS A 209 -11.27 -8.26 -9.25
C HIS A 209 -11.57 -9.23 -8.11
N LEU A 210 -12.46 -10.20 -8.33
CA LEU A 210 -13.05 -10.99 -7.26
C LEU A 210 -12.15 -12.13 -6.78
N TYR A 211 -12.17 -12.37 -5.47
CA TYR A 211 -11.81 -13.68 -4.92
C TYR A 211 -13.02 -14.61 -4.86
N SER A 212 -12.74 -15.91 -4.92
CA SER A 212 -13.74 -16.96 -4.69
C SER A 212 -14.32 -16.85 -3.29
N LEU A 213 -15.45 -17.54 -3.07
CA LEU A 213 -15.88 -17.80 -1.70
C LEU A 213 -14.82 -18.64 -0.96
N PRO A 214 -14.72 -18.50 0.37
CA PRO A 214 -13.80 -19.30 1.18
C PRO A 214 -14.08 -20.79 1.05
N ASP A 215 -13.03 -21.61 1.14
CA ASP A 215 -13.17 -23.06 1.28
C ASP A 215 -13.88 -23.40 2.61
N GLU A 216 -15.16 -23.80 2.53
CA GLU A 216 -15.99 -24.06 3.73
C GLU A 216 -15.48 -25.22 4.58
N ALA A 217 -14.88 -26.25 3.97
CA ALA A 217 -14.39 -27.40 4.71
C ALA A 217 -13.17 -27.01 5.57
N LEU A 218 -12.23 -26.28 4.97
CA LEU A 218 -11.07 -25.74 5.69
C LEU A 218 -11.48 -24.70 6.73
N LEU A 219 -12.46 -23.84 6.41
CA LEU A 219 -12.97 -22.86 7.34
C LEU A 219 -13.58 -23.54 8.57
N LYS A 220 -14.35 -24.63 8.38
CA LYS A 220 -14.94 -25.39 9.47
C LYS A 220 -13.90 -26.13 10.31
N ILE A 221 -12.92 -26.77 9.68
CA ILE A 221 -11.84 -27.48 10.39
C ILE A 221 -10.96 -26.51 11.18
N SER A 222 -10.73 -25.30 10.65
CA SER A 222 -9.97 -24.24 11.32
C SER A 222 -10.78 -23.42 12.34
N SER A 223 -12.00 -23.82 12.70
CA SER A 223 -12.87 -23.06 13.61
C SER A 223 -13.08 -21.60 13.17
N HIS A 224 -13.27 -21.38 11.87
CA HIS A 224 -13.48 -20.09 11.22
C HIS A 224 -12.29 -19.12 11.27
N MET A 225 -11.08 -19.61 11.53
CA MET A 225 -9.88 -18.77 11.62
C MET A 225 -9.11 -18.67 10.29
N PHE A 226 -9.22 -19.65 9.41
CA PHE A 226 -8.43 -19.71 8.18
C PHE A 226 -9.30 -19.59 6.93
N VAL A 227 -9.40 -18.36 6.42
CA VAL A 227 -10.12 -18.05 5.18
C VAL A 227 -9.15 -18.19 4.01
N LEU A 228 -9.35 -19.21 3.18
CA LEU A 228 -8.55 -19.49 1.98
C LEU A 228 -9.42 -19.30 0.74
N SER A 229 -8.96 -18.49 -0.21
CA SER A 229 -9.69 -18.17 -1.45
C SER A 229 -8.76 -18.21 -2.67
N LYS A 230 -9.36 -18.28 -3.86
CA LYS A 230 -8.66 -18.19 -5.16
C LYS A 230 -9.00 -16.87 -5.83
N LEU A 231 -8.08 -16.31 -6.60
CA LEU A 231 -8.39 -15.15 -7.44
C LEU A 231 -9.18 -15.65 -8.67
N LEU A 232 -10.34 -15.05 -8.92
CA LEU A 232 -11.22 -15.40 -10.04
C LEU A 232 -11.03 -14.39 -11.17
N GLY A 233 -11.12 -14.80 -12.43
CA GLY A 233 -11.12 -13.88 -13.58
C GLY A 233 -12.42 -13.05 -13.73
N GLU A 234 -13.11 -12.77 -12.63
CA GLU A 234 -14.38 -12.06 -12.57
C GLU A 234 -14.18 -10.66 -11.98
N PHE A 235 -14.87 -9.67 -12.55
CA PHE A 235 -14.79 -8.28 -12.09
C PHE A 235 -16.18 -7.73 -11.79
N VAL A 236 -16.26 -6.86 -10.78
CA VAL A 236 -17.49 -6.15 -10.42
C VAL A 236 -17.22 -4.67 -10.26
N VAL A 237 -18.20 -3.84 -10.62
CA VAL A 237 -18.18 -2.40 -10.36
C VAL A 237 -19.06 -2.12 -9.17
N MET A 238 -18.52 -1.41 -8.17
CA MET A 238 -19.24 -1.11 -6.93
C MET A 238 -19.07 0.33 -6.50
N HIS A 239 -20.09 0.89 -5.86
CA HIS A 239 -19.96 2.19 -5.20
C HIS A 239 -18.88 2.11 -4.11
N VAL A 240 -17.98 3.08 -4.03
CA VAL A 240 -16.81 3.06 -3.11
C VAL A 240 -17.25 2.87 -1.66
N LYS A 241 -18.38 3.48 -1.26
CA LYS A 241 -18.97 3.33 0.08
C LYS A 241 -19.40 1.89 0.44
N SER A 242 -19.48 0.97 -0.52
CA SER A 242 -19.78 -0.46 -0.25
C SER A 242 -18.58 -1.21 0.33
N ILE A 243 -17.38 -0.60 0.26
CA ILE A 243 -16.14 -1.14 0.83
C ILE A 243 -16.16 -0.91 2.35
N LYS A 244 -16.08 -2.01 3.11
CA LYS A 244 -16.09 -1.98 4.59
C LYS A 244 -14.70 -1.77 5.16
N SER A 245 -13.70 -2.47 4.61
CA SER A 245 -12.34 -2.43 5.16
C SER A 245 -11.29 -2.88 4.15
N MET A 246 -10.06 -2.46 4.40
CA MET A 246 -8.86 -2.97 3.75
C MET A 246 -8.46 -4.31 4.36
N VAL A 247 -8.05 -5.26 3.52
CA VAL A 247 -7.58 -6.59 3.95
C VAL A 247 -6.27 -6.96 3.26
N GLY A 248 -5.52 -7.87 3.84
CA GLY A 248 -4.41 -8.55 3.18
C GLY A 248 -4.90 -9.86 2.57
N MET A 249 -4.51 -10.13 1.33
CA MET A 249 -4.69 -11.43 0.68
C MET A 249 -3.30 -11.97 0.38
N ILE A 250 -2.82 -12.87 1.24
CA ILE A 250 -1.42 -13.30 1.25
C ILE A 250 -1.29 -14.57 0.43
N PRO A 251 -0.41 -14.61 -0.60
CA PRO A 251 -0.15 -15.82 -1.37
C PRO A 251 0.21 -17.00 -0.46
N HIS A 252 -0.44 -18.14 -0.70
CA HIS A 252 -0.26 -19.39 0.03
C HIS A 252 0.10 -20.51 -0.94
N CYS A 253 1.41 -20.75 -1.11
CA CYS A 253 1.89 -21.87 -1.90
C CYS A 253 1.97 -23.15 -1.04
N LEU A 254 1.02 -24.06 -1.24
CA LEU A 254 1.22 -25.47 -0.89
C LEU A 254 2.18 -26.09 -1.91
N GLN A 255 2.97 -27.08 -1.53
CA GLN A 255 4.15 -27.59 -2.27
C GLN A 255 3.87 -28.24 -3.65
N HIS A 256 2.76 -27.92 -4.34
CA HIS A 256 2.44 -28.35 -5.71
C HIS A 256 1.89 -27.17 -6.55
N PRO A 257 2.28 -27.04 -7.84
CA PRO A 257 2.20 -25.81 -8.61
C PRO A 257 0.83 -25.57 -9.30
N SER A 258 -0.27 -26.05 -8.74
CA SER A 258 -1.50 -26.16 -9.53
C SER A 258 -2.40 -24.92 -9.49
N GLU A 259 -2.46 -24.19 -8.37
CA GLU A 259 -3.38 -23.05 -8.22
C GLU A 259 -2.88 -22.04 -7.18
N ASP A 260 -2.78 -20.77 -7.56
CA ASP A 260 -2.47 -19.68 -6.63
C ASP A 260 -3.65 -19.49 -5.64
N ARG A 261 -3.39 -19.76 -4.37
CA ARG A 261 -4.34 -19.55 -3.27
C ARG A 261 -3.89 -18.40 -2.40
N PHE A 262 -4.85 -17.72 -1.79
CA PHE A 262 -4.61 -16.56 -0.95
C PHE A 262 -5.35 -16.74 0.37
N PHE A 263 -4.68 -16.51 1.49
CA PHE A 263 -5.33 -16.48 2.79
C PHE A 263 -5.58 -15.04 3.25
N LEU A 264 -6.70 -14.83 3.93
CA LEU A 264 -7.11 -13.52 4.43
C LEU A 264 -6.30 -13.13 5.67
N MET A 265 -5.91 -11.85 5.71
CA MET A 265 -5.43 -11.17 6.90
C MET A 265 -6.24 -9.89 7.10
N GLU A 266 -7.13 -9.86 8.09
CA GLU A 266 -7.86 -8.64 8.42
C GLU A 266 -6.93 -7.63 9.13
N LYS A 267 -7.09 -6.34 8.81
CA LYS A 267 -6.30 -5.23 9.39
C LYS A 267 -4.78 -5.43 9.27
N PRO A 268 -4.23 -5.58 8.05
CA PRO A 268 -2.80 -5.77 7.86
C PRO A 268 -1.95 -4.54 8.22
N GLY A 269 -2.59 -3.39 8.49
CA GLY A 269 -1.92 -2.17 8.89
C GLY A 269 -1.52 -2.20 10.36
N LEU A 270 -0.24 -1.92 10.63
CA LEU A 270 0.15 -1.38 11.92
C LEU A 270 -0.53 0.00 12.01
N ASP A 271 -1.37 0.24 13.02
CA ASP A 271 -1.94 1.55 13.26
C ASP A 271 -0.83 2.46 13.80
N ILE A 272 -0.09 3.07 12.87
CA ILE A 272 1.01 3.98 13.18
C ILE A 272 0.41 5.38 13.31
N SER A 273 -0.47 5.56 14.29
CA SER A 273 -1.32 6.74 14.42
C SER A 273 -0.55 8.07 14.52
N GLN A 274 0.74 8.11 14.84
CA GLN A 274 1.52 9.36 14.88
C GLN A 274 3.04 9.20 14.60
N ILE A 275 3.45 8.59 13.48
CA ILE A 275 4.85 8.75 12.99
C ILE A 275 4.98 9.91 11.99
N GLY A 276 3.90 10.54 11.55
CA GLY A 276 3.95 11.71 10.69
C GLY A 276 3.77 13.01 11.48
N LEU A 277 4.82 13.81 11.63
CA LEU A 277 4.60 15.25 11.83
C LEU A 277 3.92 15.82 10.56
N PRO A 278 3.02 16.80 10.69
CA PRO A 278 2.30 17.37 9.57
C PRO A 278 3.26 17.84 8.46
N TYR A 279 2.87 17.57 7.21
CA TYR A 279 3.63 17.93 6.00
C TYR A 279 3.81 19.45 5.80
N SER A 280 3.16 20.28 6.63
CA SER A 280 3.20 21.75 6.53
C SER A 280 4.58 22.36 6.76
N VAL A 281 5.53 21.63 7.36
CA VAL A 281 6.88 22.15 7.62
C VAL A 281 7.79 22.10 6.38
N TYR A 282 7.35 21.47 5.28
CA TYR A 282 8.04 21.49 3.98
C TYR A 282 7.39 22.44 2.97
N GLN A 283 6.62 23.44 3.43
CA GLN A 283 6.36 24.62 2.58
C GLN A 283 7.70 25.28 2.30
N ASP A 284 8.27 25.00 1.13
CA ASP A 284 9.30 25.82 0.53
C ASP A 284 8.76 27.25 0.46
N ASN A 285 9.31 28.14 1.29
CA ASN A 285 9.17 29.59 1.14
C ASN A 285 10.02 30.06 -0.06
N ASN A 286 9.83 29.47 -1.24
CA ASN A 286 10.58 29.80 -2.45
C ASN A 286 9.72 30.43 -3.56
N ASP A 287 8.60 31.08 -3.19
CA ASP A 287 7.85 31.96 -4.10
C ASP A 287 7.76 33.39 -3.52
N LEU A 288 8.87 33.89 -2.99
CA LEU A 288 9.11 35.34 -2.91
C LEU A 288 10.07 35.68 -4.05
N ASP A 289 9.54 35.71 -5.27
CA ASP A 289 10.16 36.49 -6.33
C ASP A 289 10.23 37.93 -5.82
N ALA A 290 11.47 38.37 -5.61
CA ALA A 290 11.78 39.75 -5.36
C ALA A 290 11.41 40.54 -6.62
N ASP A 291 10.31 41.29 -6.54
CA ASP A 291 10.15 42.51 -7.33
C ASP A 291 11.33 43.43 -6.96
N ILE A 292 12.35 43.43 -7.81
CA ILE A 292 13.36 44.47 -7.86
C ILE A 292 12.90 45.43 -8.95
N GLU A 293 12.43 46.61 -8.54
CA GLU A 293 12.33 47.82 -9.39
C GLU A 293 13.67 48.17 -10.02
#